data_AF-V6L823-F1
#
_entry.id   AF-V6L823-F1
#
_cell.length_a   1.000
_cell.length_b   1.000
_cell.length_c   1.000
_cell.angle_alpha   90.00
_cell.angle_beta   90.00
_cell.angle_gamma   90.00
#
_symmetry.space_group_name_H-M   'P 1'
#
loop_
_entity.id
_entity.type
_entity.pdbx_description
1 polymer ?
#
loop_
_entity_poly.entity_id
_entity_poly.type
_entity_poly.pdbx_seq_one_letter_code
_entity_poly.pdbx_strand_id
1 'polypeptide(L)'
;MHLSRCNDRPQQASRPFTKDRDGFLLGEGAGIVVLESERHGRARGARIYGRMLGAGMSVDGHRVTQPQPGGIGALSNSFGFGGHNAGLAVAV
;
A
#
# COMPACT_ATOMS: atom_id res chain seq x y z
N MET A 1 -3.70 15.00 4.52
CA MET A 1 -2.46 14.22 4.73
C MET A 1 -1.31 15.21 4.90
N HIS A 2 -0.38 15.03 5.84
CA HIS A 2 0.77 15.95 6.06
C HIS A 2 2.10 15.19 6.07
N LEU A 3 3.21 15.89 5.81
CA LEU A 3 4.56 15.33 5.82
C LEU A 3 5.06 15.11 7.25
N SER A 4 5.84 14.04 7.47
CA SER A 4 6.56 13.85 8.72
C SER A 4 7.43 15.07 9.02
N ARG A 5 7.53 15.43 10.30
CA ARG A 5 8.37 16.53 10.80
C ARG A 5 9.63 16.01 11.48
N CYS A 6 9.88 14.70 11.44
CA CYS A 6 11.00 14.04 12.10
C CYS A 6 12.32 14.25 11.34
N ASN A 7 12.79 15.50 11.32
CA ASN A 7 13.98 15.92 10.59
C ASN A 7 15.28 15.62 11.36
N ASP A 8 15.24 15.58 12.69
CA ASP A 8 16.43 15.38 13.52
C ASP A 8 16.88 13.91 13.58
N ARG A 9 15.97 12.97 13.30
CA ARG A 9 16.21 11.52 13.31
C ARG A 9 15.60 10.86 12.07
N PRO A 10 16.08 11.20 10.86
CA PRO A 10 15.41 10.82 9.60
C PRO A 10 15.30 9.31 9.39
N GLN A 11 16.25 8.53 9.89
CA GLN A 11 16.24 7.07 9.83
C GLN A 11 15.10 6.44 10.66
N GLN A 12 14.52 7.20 11.61
CA GLN A 12 13.41 6.79 12.48
C GLN A 12 12.08 7.45 12.07
N ALA A 13 12.05 8.20 10.96
CA ALA A 13 10.85 8.90 10.51
C ALA A 13 9.77 7.93 10.03
N SER A 14 10.15 6.79 9.44
CA SER A 14 9.19 5.76 9.01
C SER A 14 8.81 4.88 10.19
N ARG A 15 7.70 5.25 10.85
CA ARG A 15 7.18 4.55 12.03
C ARG A 15 5.66 4.33 11.93
N PRO A 16 5.20 3.48 10.99
CA PRO A 16 3.78 3.21 10.85
C PRO A 16 3.21 2.61 12.15
N PHE A 17 1.96 2.97 12.46
CA PHE A 17 1.20 2.49 13.63
C PHE A 17 1.74 2.82 15.02
N THR A 18 2.85 3.56 15.15
CA THR A 18 3.28 4.04 16.46
C THR A 18 2.40 5.19 16.95
N LYS A 19 2.33 5.37 18.28
CA LYS A 19 1.56 6.45 18.92
C LYS A 19 2.05 7.85 18.51
N ASP A 20 3.34 7.97 18.24
CA ASP A 20 4.06 9.21 17.94
C ASP A 20 4.34 9.40 16.43
N ARG A 21 3.65 8.68 15.55
CA ARG A 21 3.69 8.94 14.10
C ARG A 21 3.18 10.35 13.79
N ASP A 22 3.87 11.06 12.92
CA ASP A 22 3.67 12.50 12.71
C ASP A 22 3.56 12.91 11.23
N GLY A 23 3.20 11.97 10.37
CA GLY A 23 2.96 12.22 8.95
C GLY A 23 3.50 11.10 8.07
N PHE A 24 3.38 11.29 6.75
CA PHE A 24 3.94 10.40 5.74
C PHE A 24 5.32 10.89 5.31
N LEU A 25 6.17 9.94 4.88
CA LEU A 25 7.39 10.23 4.16
C LEU A 25 7.09 10.24 2.66
N LEU A 26 7.73 11.17 1.95
CA LEU A 26 7.80 11.09 0.49
C LEU A 26 8.83 10.04 0.12
N GLY A 27 8.47 9.18 -0.82
CA GLY A 27 9.34 8.19 -1.40
C GLY A 27 9.04 8.10 -2.89
N GLU A 28 10.06 7.77 -3.66
CA GLU A 28 9.97 7.56 -5.10
C GLU A 28 10.43 6.13 -5.41
N GLY A 29 9.84 5.50 -6.41
CA GLY A 29 10.21 4.15 -6.84
C GLY A 29 9.09 3.42 -7.57
N ALA A 30 9.45 2.30 -8.20
CA ALA A 30 8.52 1.41 -8.87
C ALA A 30 8.88 -0.06 -8.60
N GLY A 31 7.86 -0.91 -8.57
CA GLY A 31 8.01 -2.37 -8.52
C GLY A 31 7.10 -3.02 -9.54
N ILE A 32 7.56 -4.11 -10.16
CA ILE A 32 6.81 -4.84 -11.18
C ILE A 32 6.71 -6.30 -10.76
N VAL A 33 5.53 -6.88 -10.95
CA VAL A 33 5.29 -8.32 -10.83
C VAL A 33 4.73 -8.84 -12.15
N VAL A 34 5.14 -10.05 -12.52
CA VAL A 34 4.60 -10.74 -13.70
C VAL A 34 3.65 -11.81 -13.22
N LEU A 35 2.41 -11.74 -13.69
CA LEU A 35 1.38 -12.74 -13.43
C LEU A 35 1.20 -13.59 -14.67
N GLU A 36 1.25 -14.90 -14.49
CA GLU A 36 1.01 -15.87 -15.54
C GLU A 36 0.30 -17.09 -14.97
N SER A 37 -0.25 -17.93 -15.85
CA SER A 37 -0.79 -19.21 -15.40
C SER A 37 0.31 -20.10 -14.85
N GLU A 38 0.01 -20.86 -13.79
CA GLU A 38 0.97 -21.80 -13.19
C GLU A 38 1.49 -22.80 -14.23
N ARG A 39 0.60 -23.31 -15.09
CA ARG A 39 0.97 -24.24 -16.17
C ARG A 39 2.00 -23.63 -17.11
N HIS A 40 1.80 -22.39 -17.53
CA HIS A 40 2.73 -21.70 -18.44
C HIS A 40 4.08 -21.44 -17.75
N GLY A 41 4.05 -20.93 -16.52
CA GLY A 41 5.25 -20.69 -15.72
C GLY A 41 6.07 -21.97 -15.51
N ARG A 42 5.42 -23.09 -15.14
CA ARG A 42 6.09 -24.38 -14.98
C ARG A 42 6.66 -24.91 -16.29
N ALA A 43 5.92 -24.80 -17.40
CA ALA A 43 6.38 -25.29 -18.70
C ALA A 43 7.69 -24.62 -19.18
N ARG A 44 7.88 -23.33 -18.86
CA ARG A 44 9.12 -22.59 -19.16
C ARG A 44 10.17 -22.64 -18.03
N GLY A 45 9.93 -23.38 -16.94
CA GLY A 45 10.85 -23.47 -15.79
C GLY A 45 10.95 -22.19 -14.95
N ALA A 46 9.90 -21.36 -14.92
CA ALA A 46 9.86 -20.14 -14.13
C ALA A 46 9.91 -20.42 -12.63
N ARG A 47 10.65 -19.58 -11.87
CA ARG A 47 10.54 -19.57 -10.41
C ARG A 47 9.20 -18.95 -10.01
N ILE A 48 8.37 -19.74 -9.35
CA ILE A 48 7.10 -19.28 -8.78
C ILE A 48 7.38 -18.72 -7.39
N TYR A 49 7.07 -17.44 -7.19
CA TYR A 49 7.22 -16.77 -5.89
C TYR A 49 5.97 -16.87 -5.01
N GLY A 50 4.82 -17.16 -5.62
CA GLY A 50 3.55 -17.33 -4.94
C GLY A 50 2.40 -17.37 -5.95
N ARG A 51 1.19 -17.56 -5.43
CA ARG A 51 -0.06 -17.64 -6.18
C ARG A 51 -1.00 -16.52 -5.74
N MET A 52 -1.48 -15.74 -6.71
CA MET A 52 -2.54 -14.75 -6.46
C MET A 52 -3.85 -15.48 -6.15
N LEU A 53 -4.37 -15.29 -4.94
CA LEU A 53 -5.64 -15.88 -4.49
C LEU A 53 -6.85 -14.99 -4.84
N GLY A 54 -6.63 -13.68 -4.93
CA GLY A 54 -7.67 -12.70 -5.24
C GLY A 54 -7.12 -11.28 -5.18
N ALA A 55 -7.85 -10.37 -5.82
CA ALA A 55 -7.59 -8.94 -5.80
C ALA A 55 -8.90 -8.19 -5.60
N GLY A 56 -8.86 -7.08 -4.88
CA GLY A 56 -10.02 -6.23 -4.61
C GLY A 56 -9.63 -4.78 -4.43
N MET A 57 -10.56 -3.88 -4.77
CA MET A 57 -10.41 -2.44 -4.61
C MET A 57 -11.65 -1.84 -3.95
N SER A 58 -11.45 -0.87 -3.06
CA SER A 58 -12.53 -0.12 -2.39
C SER A 58 -12.17 1.36 -2.24
N VAL A 59 -13.19 2.21 -2.10
CA VAL A 59 -13.08 3.68 -1.96
C VAL A 59 -14.08 4.16 -0.91
N ASP A 60 -13.72 5.16 -0.10
CA ASP A 60 -14.63 5.74 0.91
C ASP A 60 -15.65 6.74 0.33
N GLY A 61 -15.54 7.09 -0.95
CA GLY A 61 -16.40 8.08 -1.62
C GLY A 61 -16.10 9.53 -1.25
N HIS A 62 -15.02 9.81 -0.52
CA HIS A 62 -14.58 11.15 -0.13
C HIS A 62 -13.34 11.60 -0.91
N ARG A 63 -13.11 12.92 -0.98
CA ARG A 63 -11.94 13.49 -1.67
C ARG A 63 -10.76 13.57 -0.71
N VAL A 64 -9.53 13.44 -1.23
CA VAL A 64 -8.30 13.58 -0.42
C VAL A 64 -8.21 14.93 0.32
N THR A 65 -8.81 15.99 -0.24
CA THR A 65 -8.87 17.33 0.34
C THR A 65 -10.06 17.54 1.28
N GLN A 66 -11.03 16.62 1.31
CA GLN A 66 -12.20 16.62 2.19
C GLN A 66 -12.47 15.19 2.69
N PRO A 67 -11.64 14.68 3.59
CA PRO A 67 -11.83 13.35 4.16
C PRO A 67 -13.12 13.29 4.97
N GLN A 68 -13.65 12.07 5.16
CA GLN A 68 -14.80 11.80 6.01
C GLN A 68 -14.62 12.45 7.41
N PRO A 69 -15.67 13.08 7.97
CA PRO A 69 -15.67 13.53 9.36
C PRO A 69 -15.26 12.40 10.31
N GLY A 70 -14.31 12.67 11.22
CA GLY A 70 -13.75 11.66 12.12
C GLY A 70 -12.53 10.89 11.55
N GLY A 71 -12.20 11.03 10.26
CA GLY A 71 -10.92 10.62 9.69
C GLY A 71 -10.64 9.12 9.59
N ILE A 72 -11.58 8.26 10.00
CA ILE A 72 -11.43 6.80 9.99
C ILE A 72 -11.27 6.27 8.55
N GLY A 73 -12.08 6.76 7.61
CA GLY A 73 -11.95 6.42 6.19
C GLY A 73 -10.57 6.74 5.63
N ALA A 74 -10.00 7.90 5.98
CA ALA A 74 -8.66 8.28 5.54
C ALA A 74 -7.54 7.39 6.14
N LEU A 75 -7.69 6.94 7.39
CA LEU A 75 -6.78 5.96 8.00
C LEU A 75 -6.87 4.59 7.33
N SER A 76 -8.10 4.14 7.03
CA SER A 76 -8.37 2.87 6.39
C SER A 76 -7.86 2.86 4.93
N ASN A 77 -7.97 4.00 4.23
CA ASN A 77 -7.63 4.16 2.82
C ASN A 77 -6.21 4.69 2.58
N SER A 78 -5.35 4.65 3.61
CA SER A 78 -3.97 5.12 3.54
C SER A 78 -3.04 4.21 2.73
N PHE A 79 -3.48 3.00 2.37
CA PHE A 79 -2.71 2.05 1.57
C PHE A 79 -3.09 2.11 0.08
N GLY A 80 -2.86 3.27 -0.55
CA GLY A 80 -2.92 3.41 -2.00
C GLY A 80 -3.19 4.82 -2.52
N PHE A 81 -2.83 5.04 -3.79
CA PHE A 81 -2.98 6.30 -4.52
C PHE A 81 -4.41 6.88 -4.39
N GLY A 82 -4.55 7.95 -3.59
CA GLY A 82 -5.72 8.83 -3.63
C GLY A 82 -7.03 8.27 -3.08
N GLY A 83 -6.99 7.39 -2.06
CA GLY A 83 -8.21 6.90 -1.40
C GLY A 83 -8.71 5.54 -1.87
N HIS A 84 -7.90 4.80 -2.63
CA HIS A 84 -8.20 3.43 -3.04
C HIS A 84 -7.30 2.46 -2.29
N ASN A 85 -7.90 1.51 -1.56
CA ASN A 85 -7.17 0.36 -1.04
C ASN A 85 -7.11 -0.71 -2.12
N ALA A 86 -5.92 -1.14 -2.50
CA ALA A 86 -5.72 -2.32 -3.33
C ALA A 86 -5.15 -3.45 -2.46
N GLY A 87 -5.92 -4.53 -2.31
CA GLY A 87 -5.47 -5.73 -1.60
C GLY A 87 -5.08 -6.82 -2.58
N LEU A 88 -3.89 -7.41 -2.39
CA LEU A 88 -3.46 -8.62 -3.09
C LEU A 88 -3.19 -9.72 -2.06
N ALA A 89 -3.95 -10.81 -2.14
CA ALA A 89 -3.70 -12.00 -1.34
C ALA A 89 -2.78 -12.96 -2.12
N VAL A 90 -1.61 -13.29 -1.55
CA VAL A 90 -0.64 -14.24 -2.11
C VAL A 90 -0.52 -15.44 -1.19
N ALA A 91 -0.63 -16.65 -1.73
CA ALA A 91 -0.22 -17.89 -1.07
C ALA A 91 1.16 -18.31 -1.57
N VAL A 92 2.02 -18.77 -0.67
CA VAL A 92 3.32 -19.40 -0.96
C VAL A 92 3.20 -20.91 -0.93
#